data_AF-A0A947RIH2-F1
#
_entry.id   AF-A0A947RIH2-F1
#
_cell.length_a   1.000
_cell.length_b   1.000
_cell.length_c   1.000
_cell.angle_alpha   90.00
_cell.angle_beta   90.00
_cell.angle_gamma   90.00
#
_symmetry.space_group_name_H-M   'P 1'
#
loop_
_entity.id
_entity.type
_entity.pdbx_description
1 polymer ?
#
loop_
_entity_poly.entity_id
_entity_poly.type
_entity_poly.pdbx_seq_one_letter_code
_entity_poly.pdbx_strand_id
1 'polypeptide(L)'
;MAQNTQTKGPDFNALGLKSPMEVIDLLALLKIDGEPVIIDDKVLLDPKEKARAVMEYFGRRFNISPNDLPYFASLIKHDLKNGRLGWRK
;
A
#
# COMPACT_ATOMS: atom_id res chain seq x y z
N MET A 1 -14.58 -34.14 4.92
CA MET A 1 -15.07 -32.99 4.15
C MET A 1 -14.02 -31.89 4.26
N ALA A 2 -13.18 -31.72 3.24
CA ALA A 2 -12.16 -30.67 3.26
C ALA A 2 -12.86 -29.33 3.05
N GLN A 3 -12.82 -28.45 4.06
CA GLN A 3 -13.26 -27.07 3.93
C GLN A 3 -12.35 -26.38 2.91
N ASN A 4 -12.89 -26.14 1.72
CA ASN A 4 -12.28 -25.29 0.72
C ASN A 4 -12.39 -23.85 1.25
N THR A 5 -11.47 -23.43 2.12
CA THR A 5 -11.31 -22.03 2.49
C THR A 5 -10.87 -21.28 1.23
N GLN A 6 -11.85 -20.79 0.46
CA GLN A 6 -11.65 -19.66 -0.42
C GLN A 6 -11.04 -18.55 0.45
N THR A 7 -9.73 -18.36 0.35
CA THR A 7 -9.05 -17.17 0.85
C THR A 7 -9.60 -15.99 0.06
N LYS A 8 -10.73 -15.46 0.50
CA LYS A 8 -11.25 -14.18 0.04
C LYS A 8 -10.15 -13.16 0.30
N GLY A 9 -9.76 -12.43 -0.73
CA GLY A 9 -8.83 -11.31 -0.60
C GLY A 9 -9.35 -10.28 0.42
N PRO A 10 -8.50 -9.34 0.86
CA PRO A 10 -8.88 -8.33 1.84
C PRO A 10 -10.11 -7.54 1.39
N ASP A 11 -11.02 -7.28 2.33
CA ASP A 11 -12.20 -6.44 2.09
C ASP A 11 -11.79 -4.97 2.13
N PHE A 12 -11.56 -4.39 0.95
CA PHE A 12 -11.16 -2.99 0.81
C PHE A 12 -12.19 -2.03 1.40
N ASN A 13 -13.49 -2.31 1.27
CA ASN A 13 -14.53 -1.43 1.79
C ASN A 13 -14.51 -1.40 3.33
N ALA A 14 -14.34 -2.56 3.96
CA ALA A 14 -14.19 -2.65 5.42
C ALA A 14 -12.94 -1.90 5.91
N LEU A 15 -11.88 -1.88 5.10
CA LEU A 15 -10.65 -1.12 5.37
C LEU A 15 -10.74 0.37 5.01
N GLY A 16 -11.90 0.85 4.56
CA GLY A 16 -12.09 2.23 4.12
C GLY A 16 -11.29 2.59 2.87
N LEU A 17 -10.93 1.59 2.06
CA LEU A 17 -10.21 1.71 0.79
C LEU A 17 -11.18 1.52 -0.39
N LYS A 18 -11.01 2.31 -1.45
CA LYS A 18 -11.88 2.36 -2.63
C LYS A 18 -11.52 1.30 -3.65
N SER A 19 -10.23 0.93 -3.73
CA SER A 19 -9.74 -0.01 -4.73
C SER A 19 -8.35 -0.54 -4.36
N PRO A 20 -7.91 -1.65 -4.98
CA PRO A 20 -6.52 -2.10 -4.88
C PRO A 20 -5.51 -1.02 -5.33
N MET A 21 -5.87 -0.20 -6.31
CA MET A 21 -4.97 0.86 -6.79
C MET A 21 -4.78 1.97 -5.74
N GLU A 22 -5.81 2.28 -4.94
CA GLU A 22 -5.65 3.25 -3.84
C GLU A 22 -4.61 2.80 -2.81
N VAL A 23 -4.49 1.49 -2.56
CA VAL A 23 -3.42 0.94 -1.69
C VAL A 23 -2.06 1.27 -2.28
N ILE A 24 -1.86 1.00 -3.57
CA ILE A 24 -0.60 1.26 -4.24
C ILE A 24 -0.28 2.75 -4.25
N ASP A 25 -1.24 3.61 -4.57
CA ASP A 25 -1.03 5.06 -4.62
C ASP A 25 -0.67 5.63 -3.24
N LEU A 26 -1.33 5.19 -2.16
CA LEU A 26 -1.01 5.62 -0.80
C LEU A 26 0.40 5.21 -0.40
N LEU A 27 0.78 3.96 -0.67
CA LEU A 27 2.08 3.43 -0.29
C LEU A 27 3.22 3.98 -1.16
N ALA A 28 2.99 4.21 -2.45
CA ALA A 28 3.97 4.74 -3.39
C ALA A 28 4.45 6.15 -3.03
N LEU A 29 3.58 6.96 -2.39
CA LEU A 29 3.87 8.35 -2.04
C LEU A 29 4.62 8.52 -0.71
N LEU A 30 4.81 7.43 0.04
CA LEU A 30 5.49 7.49 1.33
C LEU A 30 6.98 7.74 1.19
N LYS A 31 7.51 8.37 2.24
CA LYS A 31 8.94 8.34 2.55
C LYS A 31 9.10 7.62 3.88
N ILE A 32 9.90 6.56 3.91
CA ILE A 32 10.21 5.80 5.11
C ILE A 32 11.68 6.05 5.43
N ASP A 33 11.97 6.51 6.65
CA ASP A 33 13.31 6.92 7.09
C ASP A 33 14.00 7.93 6.16
N GLY A 34 13.20 8.80 5.53
CA GLY A 34 13.67 9.81 4.57
C GLY A 34 13.81 9.32 3.13
N GLU A 35 13.75 8.01 2.89
CA GLU A 35 13.83 7.41 1.55
C GLU A 35 12.42 7.26 0.93
N PRO A 36 12.20 7.73 -0.31
CA PRO A 36 10.92 7.50 -0.99
C PRO A 36 10.76 6.02 -1.36
N VAL A 37 9.54 5.51 -1.25
CA VAL A 37 9.20 4.14 -1.69
C VAL A 37 9.46 3.96 -3.19
N ILE A 38 9.11 4.97 -3.99
CA ILE A 38 9.41 5.04 -5.42
C ILE A 38 10.37 6.21 -5.68
N ILE A 39 11.52 5.89 -6.26
CA ILE A 39 12.61 6.85 -6.52
C ILE A 39 12.44 7.52 -7.90
N ASP A 40 11.98 6.78 -8.91
CA ASP A 40 11.80 7.28 -10.29
C ASP A 40 10.36 7.73 -10.52
N ASP A 41 10.17 9.02 -10.80
CA ASP A 41 8.85 9.61 -11.08
C ASP A 41 8.17 8.99 -12.30
N LYS A 42 8.92 8.41 -13.26
CA LYS A 42 8.32 7.70 -14.40
C LYS A 42 7.56 6.44 -13.95
N VAL A 43 8.05 5.79 -12.90
CA VAL A 43 7.40 4.61 -12.31
C VAL A 43 6.09 5.01 -11.62
N LEU A 44 5.96 6.25 -11.13
CA LEU A 44 4.69 6.75 -10.59
C LEU A 44 3.58 6.89 -11.65
N LEU A 45 3.94 6.96 -12.93
CA LEU A 45 2.98 7.17 -14.02
C LEU A 45 2.51 5.84 -14.64
N ASP A 46 3.26 4.76 -14.51
CA ASP A 46 2.87 3.43 -14.98
C ASP A 46 2.23 2.62 -13.83
N PRO A 47 0.93 2.29 -13.89
CA PRO A 47 0.25 1.58 -12.81
C PRO A 47 0.84 0.21 -12.48
N LYS A 48 1.35 -0.52 -13.48
CA LYS A 48 1.91 -1.86 -13.29
C LYS A 48 3.29 -1.78 -12.65
N GLU A 49 4.15 -0.92 -13.18
CA GLU A 49 5.48 -0.72 -12.60
C GLU A 49 5.40 -0.11 -11.20
N LYS A 50 4.45 0.80 -10.95
CA LYS A 50 4.16 1.34 -9.62
C LYS A 50 3.80 0.22 -8.64
N ALA A 51 2.83 -0.62 -8.99
CA ALA A 51 2.41 -1.72 -8.14
C ALA A 51 3.55 -2.70 -7.85
N ARG A 52 4.33 -3.04 -8.88
CA ARG A 52 5.52 -3.89 -8.76
C ARG A 52 6.54 -3.28 -7.80
N ALA A 53 6.88 -2.00 -7.98
CA ALA A 53 7.85 -1.29 -7.15
C ALA A 53 7.41 -1.22 -5.68
N VAL A 54 6.13 -0.93 -5.41
CA VAL A 54 5.59 -0.93 -4.04
C VAL A 54 5.70 -2.32 -3.42
N MET A 55 5.22 -3.36 -4.10
CA MET A 55 5.29 -4.73 -3.57
C MET A 55 6.73 -5.18 -3.33
N GLU A 56 7.64 -4.87 -4.25
CA GLU A 56 9.05 -5.19 -4.13
C GLU A 56 9.72 -4.45 -2.97
N TYR A 57 9.43 -3.16 -2.80
CA TYR A 57 9.96 -2.36 -1.71
C TYR A 57 9.53 -2.92 -0.34
N PHE A 58 8.22 -3.11 -0.13
CA PHE A 58 7.70 -3.61 1.14
C PHE A 58 8.06 -5.07 1.40
N GLY A 59 8.10 -5.90 0.36
CA GLY A 59 8.56 -7.29 0.46
C GLY A 59 10.04 -7.38 0.83
N ARG A 60 10.92 -6.62 0.19
CA ARG A 60 12.37 -6.70 0.45
C ARG A 60 12.80 -6.00 1.74
N ARG A 61 12.25 -4.82 2.04
CA ARG A 61 12.67 -4.02 3.21
C ARG A 61 12.00 -4.47 4.51
N PHE A 62 10.76 -4.94 4.45
CA PHE A 62 9.96 -5.23 5.64
C PHE A 62 9.41 -6.66 5.68
N ASN A 63 9.70 -7.50 4.68
CA ASN A 63 9.17 -8.87 4.58
C ASN A 63 7.64 -8.95 4.63
N ILE A 64 6.97 -7.93 4.07
CA ILE A 64 5.51 -7.82 4.05
C ILE A 64 4.94 -8.49 2.81
N SER A 65 3.89 -9.30 2.98
CA SER A 65 3.22 -9.95 1.85
C SER A 65 2.27 -8.98 1.12
N PRO A 66 2.00 -9.18 -0.18
CA PRO A 66 1.07 -8.34 -0.93
C PRO A 66 -0.35 -8.27 -0.32
N ASN A 67 -0.78 -9.33 0.37
CA ASN A 67 -2.10 -9.41 0.99
C ASN A 67 -2.21 -8.55 2.26
N ASP A 68 -1.07 -8.20 2.87
CA ASP A 68 -1.03 -7.38 4.08
C ASP A 68 -1.00 -5.88 3.77
N LEU A 69 -0.56 -5.50 2.56
CA LEU A 69 -0.46 -4.10 2.12
C LEU A 69 -1.74 -3.27 2.32
N PRO A 70 -2.96 -3.79 2.07
CA PRO A 70 -4.18 -3.03 2.29
C PRO A 70 -4.40 -2.61 3.75
N TYR A 71 -3.97 -3.42 4.72
CA TYR A 71 -4.08 -3.05 6.14
C TYR A 71 -3.17 -1.87 6.47
N PHE A 72 -1.93 -1.87 5.97
CA PHE A 72 -1.01 -0.74 6.16
C PHE A 72 -1.53 0.53 5.50
N ALA A 73 -2.00 0.44 4.25
CA ALA A 73 -2.58 1.59 3.55
C ALA A 73 -3.79 2.16 4.30
N SER A 74 -4.62 1.32 4.91
CA SER A 74 -5.75 1.74 5.74
C SER A 74 -5.30 2.52 6.97
N LEU A 75 -4.30 2.03 7.71
CA LEU A 75 -3.72 2.71 8.87
C LEU A 75 -3.14 4.08 8.50
N ILE A 76 -2.36 4.13 7.42
CA ILE A 76 -1.80 5.37 6.90
C ILE A 76 -2.91 6.36 6.53
N LYS A 77 -3.93 5.91 5.79
CA LYS A 77 -5.07 6.75 5.40
C LYS A 77 -5.81 7.30 6.62
N HIS A 78 -5.98 6.49 7.65
CA HIS A 78 -6.57 6.91 8.91
C HIS A 78 -5.73 7.99 9.61
N ASP A 79 -4.41 7.79 9.72
CA ASP A 79 -3.52 8.75 10.36
C ASP A 79 -3.37 10.06 9.58
N LEU A 80 -3.38 10.00 8.24
CA LEU A 80 -3.45 11.19 7.38
C LEU A 80 -4.74 11.98 7.61
N LYS A 81 -5.90 11.30 7.66
CA LYS A 81 -7.19 11.94 7.94
C LYS A 81 -7.24 12.60 9.31
N ASN A 82 -6.57 12.01 10.29
CA ASN A 82 -6.51 12.53 11.66
C ASN A 82 -5.39 13.57 11.86
N GLY A 83 -4.68 13.97 10.80
CA GLY A 83 -3.60 14.96 10.87
C GLY A 83 -2.37 14.49 11.66
N ARG A 84 -2.24 13.19 11.92
CA ARG A 84 -1.09 12.58 12.61
C ARG A 84 0.11 12.42 11.68
N LEU A 85 -0.15 12.35 10.38
CA LEU A 85 0.85 12.37 9.32
C LEU A 85 0.72 13.68 8.54
N GLY A 86 1.82 14.42 8.41
CA GLY A 86 1.88 15.62 7.58
C GLY A 86 2.11 15.26 6.11
N TRP A 87 1.33 15.85 5.20
CA TRP A 87 1.72 15.91 3.79
C TRP A 87 2.93 16.85 3.66
N ARG A 88 3.82 16.55 2.71
CA ARG A 88 5.03 17.36 2.38
C ARG A 88 4.78 18.86 2.66
N LYS A 89 5.52 19.43 3.61
CA LYS A 89 5.70 20.88 3.68
C LYS A 89 6.68 21.32 2.59
#